data_AF-A0A081BWF6-F1
#
_entry.id   AF-A0A081BWF6-F1
#
_cell.length_a   1.000
_cell.length_b   1.000
_cell.length_c   1.000
_cell.angle_alpha   90.00
_cell.angle_beta   90.00
_cell.angle_gamma   90.00
#
_symmetry.space_group_name_H-M   'P 1'
#
loop_
_entity.id
_entity.type
_entity.pdbx_description
1 polymer ?
#
loop_
_entity_poly.entity_id
_entity_poly.type
_entity_poly.pdbx_seq_one_letter_code
_entity_poly.pdbx_strand_id
1 'polypeptide(L)' 'MREILDLKTKEFIGIAAAVAGHCQPCFDYHLAAANKVGITLEEVKATIKLAQAVRQAGNQNMDVYIRNIVGGNDMIAED' A
#
# COMPACT_ATOMS: atom_id res chain seq x y z
N MET A 1 -15.19 -17.15 -12.25
CA MET A 1 -14.15 -17.11 -11.21
C MET A 1 -14.83 -17.42 -9.88
N ARG A 2 -14.47 -18.50 -9.19
CA ARG A 2 -14.96 -18.70 -7.80
C ARG A 2 -14.10 -17.79 -6.92
N GLU A 3 -14.74 -16.85 -6.25
CA GLU A 3 -14.06 -15.95 -5.34
C GLU A 3 -13.74 -16.73 -4.06
N ILE A 4 -12.47 -17.08 -3.87
CA ILE A 4 -11.98 -17.90 -2.74
C ILE A 4 -11.94 -17.06 -1.45
N LEU A 5 -11.74 -15.75 -1.60
CA LEU A 5 -11.73 -14.80 -0.50
C LEU A 5 -13.15 -14.30 -0.22
N ASP A 6 -13.49 -14.15 1.06
CA ASP A 6 -14.67 -13.39 1.42
C ASP A 6 -14.51 -11.93 0.99
N LEU A 7 -15.65 -11.25 0.82
CA LEU A 7 -15.67 -9.90 0.27
C LEU A 7 -14.88 -8.90 1.13
N LYS A 8 -14.92 -9.02 2.46
CA LYS A 8 -14.16 -8.10 3.32
C LYS A 8 -12.66 -8.32 3.13
N THR A 9 -12.20 -9.57 3.15
CA THR A 9 -10.79 -9.89 2.92
C THR A 9 -10.30 -9.38 1.57
N LYS A 10 -11.09 -9.56 0.51
CA LYS A 10 -10.77 -9.05 -0.82
C LYS A 10 -10.56 -7.53 -0.81
N GLU A 11 -11.49 -6.77 -0.23
CA GLU A 11 -11.40 -5.32 -0.24
C GLU A 11 -10.29 -4.78 0.67
N PHE A 12 -9.98 -5.44 1.80
CA PHE A 12 -8.79 -5.11 2.59
C PHE A 12 -7.49 -5.27 1.80
N ILE A 13 -7.34 -6.38 1.08
CA ILE A 13 -6.18 -6.64 0.24
C ILE A 13 -6.11 -5.61 -0.89
N GLY A 14 -7.23 -5.30 -1.52
CA GLY A 14 -7.32 -4.30 -2.58
C GLY A 14 -6.87 -2.91 -2.12
N ILE A 15 -7.37 -2.44 -0.97
CA ILE A 15 -6.94 -1.17 -0.36
C ILE A 15 -5.44 -1.21 -0.04
N ALA A 16 -4.95 -2.27 0.61
CA ALA A 16 -3.56 -2.38 1.00
C ALA A 16 -2.62 -2.38 -0.24
N ALA A 17 -2.96 -3.16 -1.26
CA ALA A 17 -2.20 -3.25 -2.51
C ALA A 17 -2.20 -1.91 -3.27
N ALA A 18 -3.34 -1.21 -3.33
CA ALA A 18 -3.42 0.10 -3.96
C ALA A 18 -2.54 1.15 -3.26
N VAL A 19 -2.54 1.17 -1.93
CA VAL A 19 -1.70 2.08 -1.12
C VAL A 19 -0.22 1.75 -1.24
N ALA A 20 0.13 0.46 -1.24
CA ALA A 20 1.52 0.02 -1.37
C ALA A 20 2.06 0.22 -2.79
N GLY A 21 1.23 -0.01 -3.80
CA GLY A 21 1.57 0.10 -5.22
C GLY A 21 1.28 1.47 -5.85
N HIS A 22 0.94 2.49 -5.05
CA HIS A 22 0.69 3.86 -5.52
C HIS A 22 -0.43 3.99 -6.58
N CYS A 23 -1.44 3.10 -6.58
CA CYS A 23 -2.53 3.15 -7.55
C CYS A 23 -3.76 3.89 -6.97
N GLN A 24 -3.83 5.21 -7.15
CA GLN A 24 -4.99 6.02 -6.72
C GLN A 24 -6.35 5.50 -7.25
N PRO A 25 -6.54 5.24 -8.57
CA PRO A 25 -7.83 4.77 -9.05
C PRO A 25 -8.21 3.38 -8.49
N CYS A 26 -7.22 2.52 -8.21
CA CYS A 26 -7.46 1.23 -7.54
C CYS A 26 -7.94 1.45 -6.10
N PHE A 27 -7.36 2.43 -5.39
CA PHE A 27 -7.77 2.78 -4.03
C PHE A 27 -9.22 3.25 -4.00
N ASP A 28 -9.59 4.17 -4.91
CA ASP A 28 -10.95 4.70 -5.01
C ASP A 28 -11.98 3.59 -5.26
N TYR A 29 -11.64 2.65 -6.17
CA TYR A 29 -12.48 1.49 -6.46
C TYR A 29 -12.69 0.59 -5.23
N HIS A 30 -11.60 0.19 -4.56
CA HIS A 30 -11.66 -0.72 -3.43
C HIS A 30 -12.26 -0.05 -2.18
N LEU A 31 -12.06 1.25 -1.98
CA LEU A 31 -12.71 1.99 -0.90
C LEU A 31 -14.24 2.04 -1.09
N ALA A 32 -14.70 2.30 -2.31
CA ALA A 32 -16.13 2.29 -2.62
C ALA A 32 -16.76 0.90 -2.43
N ALA A 33 -16.04 -0.17 -2.75
CA ALA A 33 -16.49 -1.55 -2.52
C ALA A 33 -16.45 -1.93 -1.02
N ALA A 34 -15.42 -1.53 -0.28
CA ALA A 34 -15.29 -1.73 1.16
C ALA A 34 -16.48 -1.16 1.94
N ASN A 35 -16.94 0.04 1.56
CA ASN A 35 -18.12 0.66 2.16
C ASN A 35 -19.39 -0.17 1.96
N LYS A 36 -19.55 -0.84 0.80
CA LYS A 36 -20.72 -1.67 0.49
C LYS A 36 -20.77 -2.97 1.30
N VAL A 37 -19.61 -3.44 1.78
CA VAL A 37 -19.48 -4.70 2.53
C VAL A 37 -19.32 -4.47 4.03
N GLY A 38 -19.56 -3.23 4.50
CA GLY A 38 -19.56 -2.87 5.91
C GLY A 38 -18.18 -2.88 6.56
N ILE A 39 -17.11 -2.61 5.81
CA ILE A 39 -15.82 -2.26 6.40
C ILE A 39 -15.94 -0.83 6.96
N THR A 40 -15.51 -0.66 8.20
CA THR A 40 -15.53 0.60 8.93
C THR A 40 -14.37 1.50 8.53
N LEU A 41 -14.52 2.81 8.74
CA LEU A 41 -13.45 3.77 8.50
C LEU A 41 -12.20 3.47 9.34
N GLU A 42 -12.36 2.99 10.58
CA GLU A 42 -11.23 2.64 11.45
C GLU A 42 -10.46 1.42 10.94
N GLU A 43 -11.16 0.41 10.43
CA GLU A 43 -10.52 -0.73 9.75
C GLU A 43 -9.75 -0.25 8.50
N VAL A 44 -10.34 0.64 7.67
CA VAL A 44 -9.65 1.23 6.52
C VAL A 44 -8.38 1.97 6.93
N LYS A 45 -8.46 2.83 7.96
CA LYS A 45 -7.28 3.57 8.47
C LYS A 45 -6.18 2.63 8.95
N ALA A 46 -6.54 1.55 9.66
CA ALA A 46 -5.59 0.55 10.12
C ALA A 46 -4.91 -0.16 8.93
N THR A 47 -5.68 -0.55 7.90
CA THR A 47 -5.15 -1.15 6.66
C THR A 47 -4.20 -0.18 5.93
N ILE A 48 -4.58 1.10 5.80
CA ILE A 48 -3.73 2.12 5.19
C ILE A 48 -2.42 2.26 5.95
N LYS A 49 -2.46 2.38 7.29
CA LYS A 49 -1.26 2.54 8.11
C LYS A 49 -0.29 1.38 7.94
N LEU A 50 -0.80 0.14 7.89
CA LEU A 50 0.01 -1.05 7.63
C LEU A 50 0.63 -1.01 6.22
N ALA A 51 -0.17 -0.71 5.19
CA ALA A 51 0.31 -0.65 3.82
C ALA A 51 1.35 0.47 3.60
N GLN A 52 1.18 1.62 4.26
CA GLN A 52 2.14 2.73 4.25
C GLN A 52 3.49 2.30 4.85
N ALA A 53 3.48 1.54 5.96
CA ALA A 53 4.70 1.04 6.57
C ALA A 53 5.46 0.07 5.64
N VAL A 54 4.75 -0.86 5.00
CA VAL A 54 5.34 -1.80 4.03
C VAL A 54 5.93 -1.05 2.83
N ARG A 55 5.19 -0.07 2.28
CA ARG A 55 5.66 0.79 1.19
C ARG A 55 6.92 1.55 1.58
N GLN A 56 6.93 2.17 2.75
CA GLN A 56 8.09 2.94 3.22
C GLN A 56 9.34 2.07 3.34
N ALA A 57 9.20 0.85 3.87
CA ALA A 57 10.32 -0.10 3.92
C ALA A 57 10.79 -0.48 2.50
N GLY A 58 9.87 -0.69 1.57
CA GLY A 58 10.19 -0.94 0.16
C GLY A 58 11.00 0.20 -0.48
N ASN A 59 10.56 1.45 -0.26
CA ASN A 59 11.25 2.64 -0.76
C ASN A 59 12.67 2.74 -0.17
N GLN A 60 12.81 2.60 1.16
CA GLN A 60 14.12 2.64 1.83
C GLN A 60 15.08 1.55 1.33
N ASN A 61 14.57 0.34 1.11
CA ASN A 61 15.37 -0.76 0.57
C ASN A 61 15.86 -0.45 -0.86
N MET A 62 15.02 0.16 -1.69
CA MET A 62 15.42 0.62 -3.02
C MET A 62 16.48 1.73 -2.94
N ASP A 63 16.33 2.70 -2.03
CA ASP A 63 17.32 3.77 -1.84
C ASP A 63 18.69 3.19 -1.43
N VAL A 64 18.70 2.22 -0.52
CA VAL A 64 19.91 1.50 -0.12
C VAL A 64 20.50 0.70 -1.29
N TYR A 65 19.66 -0.02 -2.02
CA TYR A 65 20.09 -0.81 -3.18
C TYR A 65 20.74 0.09 -4.25
N ILE A 66 20.07 1.19 -4.62
CA ILE A 66 20.60 2.17 -5.59
C ILE A 66 21.94 2.71 -5.10
N ARG A 67 22.04 3.17 -3.84
CA ARG A 67 23.30 3.67 -3.26
C ARG A 67 24.45 2.68 -3.43
N ASN A 68 24.20 1.40 -3.17
CA ASN A 68 25.21 0.34 -3.27
C ASN A 68 25.63 0.05 -4.72
N ILE A 69 24.73 0.20 -5.68
CA ILE A 69 25.02 -0.05 -7.10
C ILE A 69 25.70 1.14 -7.77
N VAL A 70 25.25 2.37 -7.50
CA VAL A 70 25.75 3.58 -8.18
C VAL A 70 26.92 4.25 -7.46
N GLY A 71 27.29 3.79 -6.25
CA GLY A 71 28.50 4.23 -5.55
C GLY A 71 28.47 5.68 -5.04
N GLY A 72 27.29 6.22 -4.72
CA GLY A 72 27.14 7.63 -4.32
C GLY A 72 27.01 7.82 -2.81
N ASN A 73 28.01 8.45 -2.18
CA ASN A 73 27.89 9.02 -0.83
C ASN A 73 27.03 10.31 -0.81
N ASP A 74 26.66 10.86 -1.97
CA ASP A 74 26.23 12.26 -2.07
C ASP A 74 24.89 12.49 -2.80
N MET A 75 23.87 11.63 -2.67
CA MET A 75 22.62 11.81 -3.45
C MET A 75 21.28 11.91 -2.71
N ILE A 76 21.17 11.83 -1.38
CA ILE A 76 19.90 12.22 -0.73
C ILE A 76 20.14 12.77 0.67
N ALA A 77 20.44 14.07 0.75
CA ALA A 77 19.98 14.89 1.86
C ALA A 77 18.63 15.45 1.41
N GLU A 78 17.55 15.03 2.05
CA GLU A 78 16.34 15.84 2.09
C GLU A 78 15.99 16.07 3.55
N ASP A 79 15.76 17.34 3.87
CA ASP A 79 15.33 17.91 5.15
C ASP A 79 14.06 17.24 5.71
#